data_AF-A0A520CUJ3-F1
#
_entry.id   AF-A0A520CUJ3-F1
#
_cell.length_a   1.000
_cell.length_b   1.000
_cell.length_c   1.000
_cell.angle_alpha   90.00
_cell.angle_beta   90.00
_cell.angle_gamma   90.00
#
_symmetry.space_group_name_H-M   'P 1'
#
loop_
_entity.id
_entity.type
_entity.pdbx_description
1 polymer ?
#
loop_
_entity_poly.entity_id
_entity_poly.type
_entity_poly.pdbx_seq_one_letter_code
_entity_poly.pdbx_strand_id
1 'polypeptide(L)'
;MENLKAYIESGVLELYVLGDLSSEETLQVEEMAARYPEVRAEIDAIEQAMEQYAMQNAVEPSADVETRLFEKLGFSDLEEQEEVVSNQPVYTEEPKIIRLDGSDGKVRTLRYALVACVALLVMSVAALFITYNKLNDAHSQIASLNLDKQKFAGVVSKLEYDNKGLNNMAEMADSKEWATIRMQGQAISPKSKMNVYWNKKDKSV
;
A
#
# COMPACT_ATOMS: atom_id res chain seq x y z
N MET A 1 -9.72 3.74 -18.32
CA MET A 1 -9.43 3.12 -17.02
C MET A 1 -9.22 4.16 -15.93
N GLU A 2 -8.49 5.26 -16.15
CA GLU A 2 -8.26 6.29 -15.11
C GLU A 2 -9.55 6.91 -14.51
N ASN A 3 -10.60 7.11 -15.30
CA ASN A 3 -11.87 7.67 -14.80
C ASN A 3 -12.63 6.73 -13.85
N LEU A 4 -12.50 5.41 -14.00
CA LEU A 4 -13.19 4.46 -13.13
C LEU A 4 -12.52 4.38 -11.76
N LYS A 5 -11.18 4.38 -11.76
CA LYS A 5 -10.38 4.45 -10.54
C LYS A 5 -10.60 5.76 -9.79
N ALA A 6 -10.67 6.89 -10.50
CA ALA A 6 -11.01 8.17 -9.89
C ALA A 6 -12.43 8.20 -9.30
N TYR A 7 -13.38 7.49 -9.91
CA TYR A 7 -14.74 7.35 -9.39
C TYR A 7 -14.76 6.53 -8.09
N ILE A 8 -14.06 5.39 -8.05
CA ILE A 8 -13.90 4.58 -6.84
C ILE A 8 -13.22 5.38 -5.73
N GLU A 9 -12.16 6.13 -6.06
CA GLU A 9 -11.41 6.95 -5.10
C GLU A 9 -12.10 8.27 -4.72
N SER A 10 -13.29 8.57 -5.27
CA SER A 10 -13.97 9.85 -5.04
C SER A 10 -14.70 9.94 -3.70
N GLY A 11 -14.90 8.81 -3.00
CA GLY A 11 -15.68 8.75 -1.77
C GLY A 11 -17.19 8.56 -1.98
N VAL A 12 -17.65 8.48 -3.23
CA VAL A 12 -19.09 8.38 -3.55
C VAL A 12 -19.70 7.04 -3.14
N LEU A 13 -18.92 5.96 -3.17
CA LEU A 13 -19.41 4.61 -2.84
C LEU A 13 -19.61 4.43 -1.34
N GLU A 14 -18.78 5.08 -0.53
CA GLU A 14 -18.90 5.12 0.92
C GLU A 14 -20.16 5.89 1.34
N LEU A 15 -20.40 7.04 0.71
CA LEU A 15 -21.64 7.81 0.92
C LEU A 15 -22.87 7.04 0.48
N TYR A 16 -22.76 6.25 -0.60
CA TYR A 16 -23.82 5.37 -1.06
C TYR A 16 -24.19 4.33 0.00
N VAL A 17 -23.21 3.58 0.52
CA VAL A 17 -23.44 2.55 1.55
C VAL A 17 -23.96 3.16 2.85
N LEU A 18 -23.52 4.37 3.21
CA LEU A 18 -24.04 5.11 4.37
C LEU A 18 -25.49 5.60 4.18
N GLY A 19 -25.99 5.64 2.94
CA GLY A 19 -27.32 6.18 2.62
C GLY A 19 -27.38 7.71 2.61
N ASP A 20 -26.23 8.40 2.50
CA ASP A 20 -26.10 9.86 2.54
C ASP A 20 -26.13 10.52 1.14
N LEU A 21 -26.39 9.75 0.09
CA LEU A 21 -26.54 10.26 -1.29
C LEU A 21 -27.96 10.74 -1.59
N SER A 22 -28.08 11.68 -2.54
CA SER A 22 -29.38 12.02 -3.13
C SER A 22 -29.89 10.87 -4.01
N SER A 23 -31.22 10.80 -4.19
CA SER A 23 -31.84 9.72 -4.99
C SER A 23 -31.34 9.67 -6.45
N GLU A 24 -30.90 10.80 -7.01
CA GLU A 24 -30.32 10.86 -8.36
C GLU A 24 -28.91 10.24 -8.38
N GLU A 25 -28.09 10.52 -7.37
CA GLU A 25 -26.74 9.97 -7.23
C GLU A 25 -26.76 8.47 -6.90
N THR A 26 -27.70 8.04 -6.05
CA THR A 26 -27.96 6.62 -5.78
C THR A 26 -28.23 5.85 -7.07
N LEU A 27 -29.07 6.40 -7.96
CA LEU A 27 -29.38 5.76 -9.24
C LEU A 27 -28.13 5.67 -10.13
N GLN A 28 -27.31 6.72 -10.16
CA GLN A 28 -26.05 6.72 -10.93
C GLN A 28 -25.07 5.67 -10.40
N VAL A 29 -24.93 5.52 -9.08
CA VAL A 29 -24.10 4.47 -8.47
C VAL A 29 -24.60 3.08 -8.86
N GLU A 30 -25.92 2.84 -8.82
CA GLU A 30 -26.50 1.56 -9.22
C GLU A 30 -26.30 1.26 -10.72
N GLU A 31 -26.46 2.25 -11.60
CA GLU A 31 -26.17 2.10 -13.02
C GLU A 31 -24.68 1.79 -13.26
N MET A 32 -23.78 2.46 -12.52
CA MET A 32 -22.35 2.22 -12.59
C MET A 32 -21.98 0.82 -12.07
N ALA A 33 -22.58 0.37 -10.98
CA ALA A 33 -22.39 -0.96 -10.42
C ALA A 33 -22.94 -2.07 -11.33
N ALA A 34 -24.03 -1.81 -12.07
CA ALA A 34 -24.55 -2.74 -13.08
C ALA A 34 -23.65 -2.83 -14.32
N ARG A 35 -22.98 -1.74 -14.69
CA ARG A 35 -22.10 -1.68 -15.87
C ARG A 35 -20.68 -2.15 -15.59
N TYR A 36 -20.16 -1.90 -14.40
CA TYR A 36 -18.78 -2.18 -14.01
C TYR A 36 -18.74 -3.08 -12.77
N PRO A 37 -18.39 -4.36 -12.92
CA PRO A 37 -18.28 -5.29 -11.79
C PRO A 37 -17.28 -4.84 -10.72
N GLU A 38 -16.25 -4.08 -11.11
CA GLU A 38 -15.28 -3.48 -10.18
C GLU A 38 -15.93 -2.53 -9.17
N VAL A 39 -16.96 -1.77 -9.60
CA VAL A 39 -17.71 -0.87 -8.71
C VAL A 39 -18.56 -1.67 -7.73
N ARG A 40 -19.23 -2.74 -8.21
CA ARG A 40 -19.98 -3.64 -7.32
C ARG A 40 -19.07 -4.29 -6.28
N ALA A 41 -17.91 -4.79 -6.70
CA ALA A 41 -16.95 -5.41 -5.80
C ALA A 41 -16.45 -4.44 -4.72
N GLU A 42 -16.27 -3.16 -5.07
CA GLU A 42 -15.90 -2.13 -4.09
C GLU A 42 -17.05 -1.85 -3.10
N ILE A 43 -18.30 -1.73 -3.58
CA ILE A 43 -19.48 -1.57 -2.72
C ILE A 43 -19.57 -2.73 -1.72
N ASP A 44 -19.46 -3.98 -2.20
CA ASP A 44 -19.53 -5.17 -1.35
C ASP A 44 -18.42 -5.18 -0.28
N ALA A 45 -17.21 -4.71 -0.64
CA ALA A 45 -16.09 -4.61 0.29
C ALA A 45 -16.33 -3.55 1.38
N ILE A 46 -16.91 -2.40 1.01
CA ILE A 46 -17.28 -1.33 1.95
C ILE A 46 -18.39 -1.83 2.89
N GLU A 47 -19.43 -2.48 2.36
CA GLU A 47 -20.52 -3.07 3.15
C GLU A 47 -19.99 -4.08 4.17
N GLN A 48 -19.10 -4.98 3.75
CA GLN A 48 -18.49 -5.96 4.64
C GLN A 48 -17.64 -5.32 5.74
N ALA A 49 -16.89 -4.26 5.41
CA ALA A 49 -16.12 -3.52 6.41
C ALA A 49 -17.02 -2.84 7.44
N MET A 50 -18.14 -2.27 6.99
CA MET A 50 -19.15 -1.66 7.88
C MET A 50 -19.85 -2.70 8.75
N GLU A 51 -20.21 -3.86 8.20
CA GLU A 51 -20.78 -4.97 8.97
C GLU A 51 -19.81 -5.41 10.08
N GLN A 52 -18.54 -5.64 9.74
CA GLN A 52 -17.53 -6.01 10.73
C GLN A 52 -17.38 -4.95 11.83
N TYR A 53 -17.40 -3.68 11.46
CA TYR A 53 -17.36 -2.58 12.43
C TYR A 53 -18.60 -2.59 13.34
N ALA A 54 -19.79 -2.77 12.77
CA ALA A 54 -21.05 -2.83 13.51
C ALA A 54 -21.07 -4.02 14.48
N MET A 55 -20.61 -5.20 14.06
CA MET A 55 -20.51 -6.39 14.91
C MET A 55 -19.53 -6.19 16.07
N GLN A 56 -18.40 -5.53 15.83
CA GLN A 56 -17.42 -5.23 16.88
C GLN A 56 -17.95 -4.24 17.92
N ASN A 57 -18.89 -3.39 17.53
CA ASN A 57 -19.53 -2.38 18.38
C ASN A 57 -20.99 -2.72 18.70
N ALA A 58 -21.35 -4.00 18.65
CA ALA A 58 -22.72 -4.45 18.86
C ALA A 58 -23.19 -4.13 20.30
N VAL A 59 -24.40 -3.59 20.40
CA VAL A 59 -25.08 -3.32 21.67
C VAL A 59 -26.24 -4.29 21.82
N GLU A 60 -26.31 -5.00 22.93
CA GLU A 60 -27.37 -5.95 23.21
C GLU A 60 -28.73 -5.22 23.32
N PRO A 61 -29.72 -5.56 22.48
CA PRO A 61 -31.05 -4.96 22.56
C PRO A 61 -31.78 -5.50 23.80
N SER A 62 -32.83 -4.79 24.25
CA SER A 62 -33.65 -5.28 25.38
C SER A 62 -34.46 -6.51 24.96
N ALA A 63 -34.63 -7.48 25.87
CA ALA A 63 -35.38 -8.72 25.60
C ALA A 63 -36.81 -8.50 25.05
N ASP A 64 -37.49 -7.41 25.43
CA ASP A 64 -38.81 -7.04 24.89
C ASP A 64 -38.83 -6.75 23.37
N VAL A 65 -37.68 -6.40 22.77
CA VAL A 65 -37.59 -6.17 21.32
C VAL A 65 -37.77 -7.48 20.57
N GLU A 66 -37.20 -8.57 21.08
CA GLU A 66 -37.29 -9.91 20.49
C GLU A 66 -38.74 -10.40 20.47
N THR A 67 -39.43 -10.35 21.61
CA THR A 67 -40.84 -10.76 21.73
C THR A 67 -41.74 -9.98 20.78
N ARG A 68 -41.61 -8.64 20.73
CA ARG A 68 -42.40 -7.79 19.83
C ARG A 68 -42.09 -8.05 18.35
N LEU A 69 -40.85 -8.42 18.02
CA LEU A 69 -40.46 -8.76 16.66
C LEU A 69 -41.12 -10.07 16.21
N PHE A 70 -41.06 -11.11 17.05
CA PHE A 70 -41.67 -12.41 16.77
C PHE A 70 -43.20 -12.33 16.68
N GLU A 71 -43.84 -11.52 17.52
CA GLU A 71 -45.27 -11.26 17.45
C GLU A 71 -45.66 -10.59 16.12
N LYS A 72 -44.93 -9.55 15.71
CA LYS A 72 -45.18 -8.86 14.43
C LYS A 72 -44.94 -9.73 13.21
N LEU A 73 -44.01 -10.66 13.29
CA LEU A 73 -43.69 -11.60 12.21
C LEU A 73 -44.60 -12.84 12.23
N GLY A 74 -45.45 -13.01 13.25
CA GLY A 74 -46.41 -14.11 13.35
C GLY A 74 -45.81 -15.44 13.78
N PHE A 75 -44.70 -15.44 14.52
CA PHE A 75 -44.02 -16.65 14.99
C PHE A 75 -44.47 -17.11 16.40
N SER A 76 -45.44 -16.43 17.01
CA SER A 76 -45.91 -16.67 18.38
C SER A 76 -46.56 -18.04 18.63
N ASP A 77 -46.90 -18.79 17.58
CA ASP A 77 -47.59 -20.08 17.68
C ASP A 77 -46.65 -21.30 17.61
N LEU A 78 -45.32 -21.10 17.54
CA LEU A 78 -44.36 -22.19 17.32
C LEU A 78 -43.74 -22.76 18.61
N GLU A 79 -44.09 -22.23 19.78
CA GLU A 79 -43.52 -22.68 21.06
C GLU A 79 -44.33 -23.79 21.76
N GLU A 80 -45.44 -24.26 21.19
CA GLU A 80 -46.23 -25.40 21.72
C GLU A 80 -46.24 -26.61 20.76
N GLN A 81 -45.07 -27.12 20.39
CA GLN A 81 -44.94 -28.51 19.93
C GLN A 81 -43.76 -29.18 20.61
N GLU A 82 -43.91 -29.45 21.92
CA GLU A 82 -43.30 -30.64 22.50
C GLU A 82 -43.88 -31.85 21.73
N GLU A 83 -43.05 -32.51 20.92
CA GLU A 83 -43.41 -33.75 20.24
C GLU A 83 -43.73 -34.85 21.26
N VAL A 84 -45.01 -34.97 21.63
CA VAL A 84 -45.55 -36.17 22.27
C VAL A 84 -45.76 -37.21 21.17
N VAL A 85 -44.73 -38.00 20.87
CA VAL A 85 -44.82 -39.12 19.92
C VAL A 85 -45.73 -40.20 20.52
N SER A 86 -46.96 -40.23 20.03
CA SER A 86 -48.00 -41.23 20.32
C SER A 86 -47.64 -42.61 19.73
N ASN A 87 -47.75 -43.64 20.57
CA ASN A 87 -47.71 -45.06 20.23
C ASN A 87 -48.68 -45.46 19.09
N GLN A 88 -48.17 -46.25 18.11
CA GLN A 88 -48.73 -47.51 17.52
C GLN A 88 -48.11 -47.82 16.13
N PRO A 89 -48.14 -49.08 15.63
CA PRO A 89 -47.72 -50.34 16.21
C PRO A 89 -46.45 -50.92 15.51
N VAL A 90 -45.86 -51.93 16.14
CA VAL A 90 -44.65 -52.65 15.72
C VAL A 90 -44.88 -53.46 14.44
N TYR A 91 -44.19 -53.10 13.35
CA TYR A 91 -43.95 -53.98 12.21
C TYR A 91 -42.60 -54.67 12.42
N THR A 92 -42.64 -55.99 12.60
CA THR A 92 -41.45 -56.85 12.67
C THR A 92 -40.94 -57.11 11.26
N GLU A 93 -40.14 -56.19 10.73
CA GLU A 93 -39.19 -56.47 9.65
C GLU A 93 -37.80 -56.25 10.25
N GLU A 94 -36.99 -57.32 10.31
CA GLU A 94 -35.64 -57.26 10.86
C GLU A 94 -34.86 -56.10 10.22
N PRO A 95 -34.30 -55.15 11.00
CA PRO A 95 -33.60 -54.03 10.43
C PRO A 95 -32.35 -54.56 9.71
N LYS A 96 -32.38 -54.54 8.38
CA LYS A 96 -31.16 -54.72 7.58
C LYS A 96 -30.26 -53.53 7.89
N ILE A 97 -29.40 -53.71 8.89
CA ILE A 97 -28.33 -52.81 9.28
C ILE A 97 -27.39 -52.63 8.08
N ILE A 98 -27.65 -51.58 7.30
CA ILE A 98 -26.70 -51.07 6.31
C ILE A 98 -25.68 -50.27 7.10
N ARG A 99 -24.46 -50.80 7.24
CA ARG A 99 -23.36 -49.99 7.75
C ARG A 99 -23.14 -48.87 6.73
N LEU A 100 -23.27 -47.62 7.18
CA LEU A 100 -22.74 -46.49 6.45
C LEU A 100 -21.24 -46.74 6.34
N ASP A 101 -20.77 -47.15 5.17
CA ASP A 101 -19.35 -47.27 4.88
C ASP A 101 -18.77 -45.87 5.02
N GLY A 102 -18.05 -45.64 6.11
CA GLY A 102 -17.48 -44.34 6.42
C GLY A 102 -16.62 -43.93 5.23
N SER A 103 -16.92 -42.78 4.63
CA SER A 103 -16.17 -42.23 3.48
C SER A 103 -14.77 -41.75 3.88
N ASP A 104 -13.97 -42.64 4.47
CA ASP A 104 -12.62 -42.40 4.98
C ASP A 104 -11.67 -41.97 3.84
N GLY A 105 -11.97 -42.40 2.62
CA GLY A 105 -11.28 -41.94 1.42
C GLY A 105 -11.43 -40.43 1.16
N LYS A 106 -12.60 -39.84 1.43
CA LYS A 106 -12.89 -38.43 1.12
C LYS A 106 -12.32 -37.47 2.18
N VAL A 107 -12.21 -37.91 3.43
CA VAL A 107 -11.52 -37.14 4.48
C VAL A 107 -10.00 -37.16 4.30
N ARG A 108 -9.44 -38.24 3.77
CA ARG A 108 -7.99 -38.32 3.48
C ARG A 108 -7.57 -37.38 2.36
N THR A 109 -8.36 -37.26 1.28
CA THR A 109 -8.06 -36.29 0.21
C THR A 109 -8.19 -34.85 0.69
N LEU A 110 -9.15 -34.57 1.57
CA LEU A 110 -9.33 -33.25 2.17
C LEU A 110 -8.13 -32.85 3.07
N ARG A 111 -7.55 -33.81 3.80
CA ARG A 111 -6.32 -33.59 4.58
C ARG A 111 -5.12 -33.23 3.68
N TYR A 112 -4.95 -33.91 2.54
CA TYR A 112 -3.88 -33.55 1.59
C TYR A 112 -4.13 -32.19 0.93
N ALA A 113 -5.38 -31.85 0.62
CA ALA A 113 -5.74 -30.54 0.10
C ALA A 113 -5.40 -29.42 1.10
N LEU A 114 -5.71 -29.61 2.39
CA LEU A 114 -5.34 -28.68 3.46
C LEU A 114 -3.82 -28.46 3.51
N VAL A 115 -3.03 -29.54 3.51
CA VAL A 115 -1.56 -29.45 3.54
C VAL A 115 -1.02 -28.70 2.32
N ALA A 116 -1.58 -28.95 1.13
CA ALA A 116 -1.19 -28.25 -0.08
C ALA A 116 -1.51 -26.74 0.00
N CYS A 117 -2.66 -26.35 0.52
CA CYS A 117 -3.02 -24.95 0.73
C CYS A 117 -2.08 -24.25 1.73
N VAL A 118 -1.74 -24.91 2.83
CA VAL A 118 -0.77 -24.38 3.81
C VAL A 118 0.61 -24.23 3.18
N ALA A 119 1.05 -25.21 2.39
CA ALA A 119 2.34 -25.13 1.69
C ALA A 119 2.38 -23.95 0.70
N LEU A 120 1.31 -23.73 -0.07
CA LEU A 120 1.19 -22.59 -0.97
C LEU A 120 1.15 -21.25 -0.22
N LEU A 121 0.45 -21.20 0.91
CA LEU A 121 0.40 -20.00 1.76
C LEU A 121 1.80 -19.66 2.29
N VAL A 122 2.54 -20.65 2.80
CA VAL A 122 3.91 -20.44 3.28
C VAL A 122 4.83 -19.96 2.15
N MET A 123 4.73 -20.55 0.95
CA MET A 123 5.49 -20.06 -0.21
C MET A 123 5.13 -18.62 -0.59
N SER A 124 3.84 -18.29 -0.57
CA SER A 124 3.36 -16.94 -0.89
C SER A 124 3.87 -15.91 0.13
N VAL A 125 3.76 -16.21 1.43
CA VAL A 125 4.27 -15.33 2.50
C VAL A 125 5.79 -15.17 2.40
N ALA A 126 6.54 -16.24 2.12
CA ALA A 126 7.97 -16.17 1.92
C ALA A 126 8.34 -15.30 0.70
N ALA A 127 7.63 -15.45 -0.41
CA ALA A 127 7.81 -14.62 -1.59
C ALA A 127 7.53 -13.14 -1.29
N LEU A 128 6.44 -12.84 -0.58
CA LEU A 128 6.07 -11.49 -0.16
C LEU A 128 7.14 -10.86 0.74
N PHE A 129 7.68 -11.63 1.70
CA PHE A 129 8.73 -11.15 2.58
C PHE A 129 10.01 -10.81 1.79
N ILE A 130 10.39 -11.65 0.82
CA ILE A 130 11.57 -11.40 -0.02
C ILE A 130 11.36 -10.17 -0.91
N THR A 131 10.19 -10.01 -1.54
CA THR A 131 9.91 -8.84 -2.40
C THR A 131 9.83 -7.55 -1.60
N TYR A 132 9.26 -7.59 -0.39
CA TYR A 132 9.22 -6.46 0.52
C TYR A 132 10.63 -6.00 0.92
N ASN A 133 11.51 -6.93 1.31
CA ASN A 133 12.89 -6.60 1.66
C ASN A 133 13.66 -6.04 0.46
N LYS A 134 13.51 -6.63 -0.73
CA LYS A 134 14.14 -6.11 -1.97
C LYS A 134 13.64 -4.72 -2.33
N LEU A 135 12.36 -4.42 -2.10
CA LEU A 135 11.81 -3.10 -2.38
C LEU A 135 12.43 -2.04 -1.46
N ASN A 136 12.57 -2.37 -0.17
CA ASN A 136 13.20 -1.47 0.80
C ASN A 136 14.68 -1.21 0.47
N ASP A 137 15.43 -2.24 0.06
CA ASP A 137 16.80 -2.10 -0.42
C ASP A 137 16.88 -1.21 -1.67
N ALA A 138 15.96 -1.38 -2.62
CA ALA A 138 15.90 -0.55 -3.83
C ALA A 138 15.66 0.94 -3.50
N HIS A 139 14.78 1.24 -2.54
CA HIS A 139 14.58 2.62 -2.08
C HIS A 139 15.85 3.22 -1.47
N SER A 140 16.58 2.45 -0.66
CA SER A 140 17.86 2.89 -0.08
C SER A 140 18.92 3.16 -1.15
N GLN A 141 18.98 2.31 -2.20
CA GLN A 141 19.91 2.47 -3.31
C GLN A 141 19.60 3.71 -4.16
N ILE A 142 18.32 4.04 -4.34
CA ILE A 142 17.93 5.28 -5.03
C ILE A 142 18.40 6.51 -4.25
N ALA A 143 18.26 6.49 -2.91
CA ALA A 143 18.73 7.58 -2.07
C ALA A 143 20.26 7.73 -2.13
N SER A 144 21.02 6.64 -2.03
CA SER A 144 22.48 6.69 -2.15
C SER A 144 22.94 7.11 -3.55
N LEU A 145 22.24 6.67 -4.61
CA LEU A 145 22.58 7.04 -5.98
C LEU A 145 22.34 8.53 -6.25
N ASN A 146 21.26 9.10 -5.70
CA ASN A 146 21.03 10.54 -5.76
C ASN A 146 22.09 11.33 -4.99
N LEU A 147 22.50 10.84 -3.81
CA LEU A 147 23.58 11.44 -3.04
C LEU A 147 24.90 11.41 -3.82
N ASP A 148 25.23 10.29 -4.46
CA ASP A 148 26.44 10.17 -5.25
C ASP A 148 26.40 11.05 -6.49
N LYS A 149 25.25 11.18 -7.17
CA LYS A 149 25.07 12.16 -8.25
C LYS A 149 25.37 13.60 -7.80
N GLN A 150 24.90 14.00 -6.61
CA GLN A 150 25.20 15.32 -6.06
C GLN A 150 26.71 15.49 -5.78
N LYS A 151 27.37 14.46 -5.22
CA LYS A 151 28.83 14.49 -5.01
C LYS A 151 29.59 14.63 -6.32
N PHE A 152 29.23 13.82 -7.34
CA PHE A 152 29.87 13.90 -8.65
C PHE A 152 29.66 15.27 -9.31
N ALA A 153 28.45 15.82 -9.25
CA ALA A 153 28.19 17.17 -9.75
C ALA A 153 29.05 18.22 -9.04
N GLY A 154 29.22 18.11 -7.71
CA GLY A 154 30.09 18.98 -6.95
C GLY A 154 31.58 18.85 -7.34
N VAL A 155 32.07 17.61 -7.51
CA VAL A 155 33.45 17.35 -7.94
C VAL A 155 33.70 17.88 -9.34
N VAL A 156 32.78 17.66 -10.28
CA VAL A 156 32.88 18.17 -11.66
C VAL A 156 32.87 19.70 -11.66
N SER A 157 31.95 20.32 -10.92
CA SER A 157 31.88 21.79 -10.81
C SER A 157 33.17 22.38 -10.24
N LYS A 158 33.76 21.75 -9.22
CA LYS A 158 35.07 22.14 -8.68
C LYS A 158 36.17 21.99 -9.73
N LEU A 159 36.22 20.86 -10.44
CA LEU A 159 37.25 20.61 -11.44
C LEU A 159 37.14 21.59 -12.63
N GLU A 160 35.92 21.96 -13.03
CA GLU A 160 35.70 23.02 -14.02
C GLU A 160 36.16 24.38 -13.52
N TYR A 161 35.87 24.72 -12.26
CA TYR A 161 36.34 25.96 -11.64
C TYR A 161 37.88 26.01 -11.60
N ASP A 162 38.52 24.92 -11.18
CA ASP A 162 39.98 24.81 -11.13
C ASP A 162 40.59 24.92 -12.53
N ASN A 163 40.01 24.24 -13.54
CA ASN A 163 40.47 24.34 -14.94
C ASN A 163 40.30 25.76 -15.50
N LYS A 164 39.16 26.42 -15.25
CA LYS A 164 38.95 27.82 -15.66
C LYS A 164 39.98 28.75 -15.00
N GLY A 165 40.27 28.54 -13.73
CA GLY A 165 41.30 29.29 -13.01
C GLY A 165 42.70 29.11 -13.62
N LEU A 166 43.07 27.87 -13.95
CA LEU A 166 44.34 27.57 -14.61
C LEU A 166 44.43 28.17 -16.02
N ASN A 167 43.37 28.07 -16.82
CA ASN A 167 43.32 28.71 -18.14
C ASN A 167 43.44 30.23 -18.03
N ASN A 168 42.70 30.86 -17.13
CA ASN A 168 42.82 32.31 -16.88
C ASN A 168 44.25 32.69 -16.46
N MET A 169 44.89 31.92 -15.57
CA MET A 169 46.28 32.16 -15.17
C MET A 169 47.25 32.01 -16.36
N ALA A 170 47.02 31.03 -17.24
CA ALA A 170 47.84 30.85 -18.44
C ALA A 170 47.65 32.02 -19.44
N GLU A 171 46.41 32.47 -19.67
CA GLU A 171 46.11 33.63 -20.52
C GLU A 171 46.68 34.94 -19.95
N MET A 172 46.61 35.13 -18.63
CA MET A 172 47.25 36.27 -17.94
C MET A 172 48.78 36.22 -18.07
N ALA A 173 49.38 35.03 -18.08
CA ALA A 173 50.83 34.89 -18.24
C ALA A 173 51.30 35.09 -19.69
N ASP A 174 50.48 34.70 -20.67
CA ASP A 174 50.81 34.81 -22.11
C ASP A 174 50.54 36.21 -22.68
N SER A 175 49.57 36.95 -22.10
CA SER A 175 49.21 38.28 -22.57
C SER A 175 50.20 39.37 -22.12
N LYS A 176 50.59 40.26 -23.04
CA LYS A 176 51.47 41.42 -22.76
C LYS A 176 50.86 42.47 -21.81
N GLU A 177 49.53 42.39 -21.59
CA GLU A 177 48.76 43.36 -20.81
C GLU A 177 48.95 43.20 -19.30
N TRP A 178 49.34 42.02 -18.81
CA TRP A 178 49.55 41.77 -17.38
C TRP A 178 51.03 41.84 -16.99
N ALA A 179 51.32 42.34 -15.79
CA ALA A 179 52.64 42.33 -15.16
C ALA A 179 52.61 41.39 -13.95
N THR A 180 53.52 40.42 -13.88
CA THR A 180 53.70 39.59 -12.69
C THR A 180 54.70 40.22 -11.73
N ILE A 181 54.25 40.62 -10.54
CA ILE A 181 55.08 41.15 -9.46
C ILE A 181 55.31 40.05 -8.43
N ARG A 182 56.57 39.67 -8.21
CA ARG A 182 56.97 38.69 -7.19
C ARG A 182 57.18 39.38 -5.84
N MET A 183 56.32 39.09 -4.88
CA MET A 183 56.43 39.60 -3.52
C MET A 183 57.19 38.61 -2.63
N GLN A 184 58.17 39.13 -1.89
CA GLN A 184 58.91 38.35 -0.90
C GLN A 184 58.15 38.30 0.43
N GLY A 185 58.45 37.28 1.24
CA GLY A 185 57.88 37.10 2.56
C GLY A 185 58.17 38.28 3.50
N GLN A 186 57.19 38.62 4.32
CA GLN A 186 57.28 39.67 5.35
C GLN A 186 57.83 39.10 6.66
N ALA A 187 58.29 39.95 7.58
CA ALA A 187 58.98 39.52 8.81
C ALA A 187 58.20 38.49 9.67
N ILE A 188 56.86 38.51 9.58
CA ILE A 188 55.95 37.57 10.26
C ILE A 188 55.91 36.19 9.57
N SER A 189 56.17 36.09 8.27
CA SER A 189 56.30 34.82 7.53
C SER A 189 57.37 34.92 6.43
N PRO A 190 58.66 34.74 6.79
CA PRO A 190 59.78 34.94 5.87
C PRO A 190 59.83 33.92 4.71
N LYS A 191 59.15 32.77 4.85
CA LYS A 191 59.15 31.70 3.85
C LYS A 191 58.02 31.83 2.81
N SER A 192 57.03 32.69 3.04
CA SER A 192 55.90 32.88 2.11
C SER A 192 56.34 33.62 0.86
N LYS A 193 55.82 33.21 -0.30
CA LYS A 193 56.03 33.88 -1.60
C LYS A 193 54.66 34.07 -2.25
N MET A 194 54.43 35.23 -2.85
CA MET A 194 53.18 35.50 -3.57
C MET A 194 53.50 36.20 -4.90
N ASN A 195 52.85 35.73 -5.96
CA ASN A 195 52.87 36.42 -7.25
C ASN A 195 51.57 37.21 -7.38
N VAL A 196 51.67 38.50 -7.64
CA VAL A 196 50.52 39.36 -7.92
C VAL A 196 50.52 39.68 -9.40
N TYR A 197 49.39 39.52 -10.06
CA TYR A 197 49.20 39.88 -11.46
C TYR A 197 48.53 41.26 -11.48
N TRP A 198 49.11 42.22 -12.20
CA TRP A 198 48.57 43.57 -12.32
C TRP A 198 48.33 43.91 -13.77
N ASN A 199 47.11 44.29 -14.12
CA ASN A 199 46.74 44.68 -15.47
C ASN A 199 47.20 46.11 -15.75
N LYS A 200 48.05 46.30 -16.76
CA LYS A 200 48.66 47.61 -17.08
C LYS A 200 47.67 48.59 -17.71
N LYS A 201 46.53 48.11 -18.23
CA LYS A 201 45.58 48.89 -19.02
C LYS A 201 44.53 49.56 -18.15
N ASP A 202 43.90 48.79 -17.26
CA ASP A 202 42.86 49.29 -16.36
C ASP A 202 43.35 49.49 -14.92
N LYS A 203 44.60 49.11 -14.62
CA LYS A 203 45.24 49.16 -13.31
C LYS A 203 44.58 48.26 -12.25
N SER A 204 43.80 47.28 -12.67
CA SER A 204 43.22 46.26 -11.79
C SER A 204 44.25 45.21 -11.37
N VAL A 205 44.02 44.61 -10.19
CA VAL A 205 44.83 43.55 -9.59
C VAL A 205 44.05 42.25 -9.63
#